data_AF-X6EG30-F1
#
_entry.id   AF-X6EG30-F1
#
_cell.length_a   1.000
_cell.length_b   1.000
_cell.length_c   1.000
_cell.angle_alpha   90.00
_cell.angle_beta   90.00
_cell.angle_gamma   90.00
#
_symmetry.space_group_name_H-M   'P 1'
#
loop_
_entity.id
_entity.type
_entity.pdbx_description
1 polymer ?
#
loop_
_entity_poly.entity_id
_entity_poly.type
_entity_poly.pdbx_seq_one_letter_code
_entity_poly.pdbx_strand_id
1 'polypeptide(L)'
;MAAYSARGGLECVVVSTPDISPSWRRAIEMHGARIIATETDDDRWSLIANHARKGNWYPATNYTIPPVGSNHFGVDGYRAVAFELHLQFGQKAPTDIVVPTARGDLLWGIAKGFEDLSEAGLIHSKPKVHAVEPFPRIGAALSGQGLVGDFPDATTMGSIGGNTVTQQTLRALEMADGHAVAVQDAEVAADQATLAREGLYLELSSVATLTGLRNLVAEKKIEPDARVILIATSHGYKEVARYHDQLSVTDWPTR
;
A
#
# COMPACT_ATOMS: atom_id res chain seq x y z
N MET A 1 -8.04 -9.60 -6.69
CA MET A 1 -8.91 -9.76 -7.88
C MET A 1 -9.08 -11.23 -8.27
N ALA A 2 -8.06 -11.92 -8.77
CA ALA A 2 -8.16 -13.32 -9.25
C ALA A 2 -8.89 -14.27 -8.29
N ALA A 3 -8.55 -14.26 -7.00
CA ALA A 3 -9.22 -15.06 -5.98
C ALA A 3 -10.75 -14.81 -5.89
N TYR A 4 -11.16 -13.54 -5.90
CA TYR A 4 -12.57 -13.15 -5.84
C TYR A 4 -13.31 -13.49 -7.13
N SER A 5 -12.68 -13.29 -8.29
CA SER A 5 -13.25 -13.68 -9.58
C SER A 5 -13.50 -15.18 -9.66
N ALA A 6 -12.52 -16.00 -9.24
CA ALA A 6 -12.68 -17.45 -9.16
C ALA A 6 -13.84 -17.87 -8.26
N ARG A 7 -13.95 -17.26 -7.07
CA ARG A 7 -15.06 -17.52 -6.14
C ARG A 7 -16.42 -17.10 -6.70
N GLY A 8 -16.45 -16.02 -7.48
CA GLY A 8 -17.64 -15.47 -8.12
C GLY A 8 -18.00 -16.11 -9.46
N GLY A 9 -17.20 -17.05 -9.97
CA GLY A 9 -17.41 -17.66 -11.29
C GLY A 9 -17.19 -16.67 -12.46
N LEU A 10 -16.38 -15.63 -12.25
CA LEU A 10 -16.07 -14.60 -13.24
C LEU A 10 -14.73 -14.90 -13.91
N GLU A 11 -14.66 -14.67 -15.22
CA GLU A 11 -13.38 -14.63 -15.93
C GLU A 11 -12.51 -13.48 -15.39
N CYS A 12 -11.21 -13.73 -15.27
CA CYS A 12 -10.25 -12.77 -14.75
C CYS A 12 -9.04 -12.68 -15.68
N VAL A 13 -8.73 -11.46 -16.10
CA VAL A 13 -7.50 -11.14 -16.84
C VAL A 13 -6.66 -10.22 -15.97
N VAL A 14 -5.41 -10.62 -15.73
CA VAL A 14 -4.40 -9.78 -15.08
C VAL A 14 -3.38 -9.36 -16.11
N VAL A 15 -3.27 -8.06 -16.33
CA VAL A 15 -2.23 -7.48 -17.20
C VAL A 15 -1.06 -7.05 -16.32
N SER A 16 0.15 -7.49 -16.65
CA SER A 16 1.38 -7.21 -15.89
C SER A 16 2.56 -7.02 -16.84
N THR A 17 3.74 -6.76 -16.31
CA THR A 17 5.03 -6.80 -17.00
C THR A 17 5.73 -8.16 -16.81
N PRO A 18 6.76 -8.50 -17.62
CA PRO A 18 7.46 -9.79 -17.55
C PRO A 18 8.18 -10.07 -16.22
N ASP A 19 8.51 -9.03 -15.47
CA ASP A 19 9.22 -9.05 -14.19
C ASP A 19 8.32 -9.30 -12.97
N ILE A 20 7.04 -9.64 -13.18
CA ILE A 20 6.13 -10.03 -12.10
C ILE A 20 6.75 -11.07 -11.16
N SER A 21 6.65 -10.84 -9.85
CA SER A 21 7.15 -11.78 -8.85
C SER A 21 6.58 -13.20 -9.06
N PRO A 22 7.40 -14.26 -8.96
CA PRO A 22 6.92 -15.64 -9.08
C PRO A 22 5.79 -15.99 -8.09
N SER A 23 5.81 -15.41 -6.89
CA SER A 23 4.76 -15.62 -5.88
C SER A 23 3.40 -15.09 -6.36
N TRP A 24 3.39 -13.88 -6.95
CA TRP A 24 2.20 -13.27 -7.52
C TRP A 24 1.70 -14.01 -8.73
N ARG A 25 2.59 -14.34 -9.67
CA ARG A 25 2.25 -15.13 -10.86
C ARG A 25 1.58 -16.45 -10.47
N ARG A 26 2.19 -17.20 -9.56
CA ARG A 26 1.65 -18.48 -9.07
C ARG A 26 0.26 -18.30 -8.46
N ALA A 27 0.06 -17.29 -7.60
CA ALA A 27 -1.24 -17.04 -6.98
C ALA A 27 -2.33 -16.73 -8.03
N ILE A 28 -1.99 -15.92 -9.04
CA ILE A 28 -2.92 -15.57 -10.13
C ILE A 28 -3.30 -16.82 -10.95
N GLU A 29 -2.32 -17.61 -11.37
CA GLU A 29 -2.52 -18.84 -12.15
C GLU A 29 -3.33 -19.89 -11.37
N MET A 30 -3.06 -20.08 -10.08
CA MET A 30 -3.79 -21.01 -9.21
C MET A 30 -5.28 -20.65 -9.06
N HIS A 31 -5.64 -19.38 -9.22
CA HIS A 31 -7.03 -18.92 -9.25
C HIS A 31 -7.65 -18.95 -10.65
N GLY A 32 -6.97 -19.53 -11.65
CA GLY A 32 -7.49 -19.69 -13.00
C GLY A 32 -7.56 -18.39 -13.81
N ALA A 33 -6.91 -17.31 -13.35
CA ALA A 33 -6.89 -16.06 -14.08
C ALA A 33 -5.86 -16.11 -15.22
N ARG A 34 -6.21 -15.50 -16.35
CA ARG A 34 -5.32 -15.35 -17.50
C ARG A 34 -4.35 -14.19 -17.26
N ILE A 35 -3.06 -14.43 -17.46
CA ILE A 35 -2.02 -13.39 -17.40
C ILE A 35 -1.70 -12.92 -18.82
N ILE A 36 -1.63 -11.60 -19.02
CA ILE A 36 -1.12 -10.96 -20.23
C ILE A 36 0.07 -10.09 -19.83
N ALA A 37 1.20 -10.25 -20.51
CA ALA A 37 2.37 -9.41 -20.31
C ALA A 37 2.41 -8.27 -21.34
N THR A 38 2.72 -7.06 -20.90
CA THR A 38 3.07 -5.91 -21.74
C THR A 38 4.50 -5.47 -21.46
N GLU A 39 5.15 -4.75 -22.37
CA GLU A 39 6.55 -4.34 -22.19
C GLU A 39 6.72 -3.34 -21.03
N THR A 40 5.79 -2.38 -20.93
CA THR A 40 5.83 -1.32 -19.92
C THR A 40 4.55 -1.25 -19.08
N ASP A 41 4.64 -0.54 -17.96
CA ASP A 41 3.50 -0.19 -17.11
C ASP A 41 2.48 0.72 -17.83
N ASP A 42 2.94 1.57 -18.75
CA ASP A 42 2.08 2.44 -19.58
C ASP A 42 1.34 1.65 -20.65
N ASP A 43 1.99 0.66 -21.27
CA ASP A 43 1.34 -0.27 -22.20
C ASP A 43 0.26 -1.09 -21.50
N ARG A 44 0.54 -1.52 -20.25
CA ARG A 44 -0.44 -2.21 -19.40
C ARG A 44 -1.70 -1.36 -19.24
N TRP A 45 -1.56 -0.09 -18.85
CA TRP A 45 -2.71 0.79 -18.65
C TRP A 45 -3.43 1.11 -19.96
N SER A 46 -2.69 1.32 -21.05
CA SER A 46 -3.24 1.57 -22.39
C SER A 46 -4.08 0.39 -22.90
N LEU A 47 -3.61 -0.85 -22.68
CA LEU A 47 -4.32 -2.07 -23.03
C LEU A 47 -5.62 -2.19 -22.23
N ILE A 48 -5.56 -2.04 -20.90
CA ILE A 48 -6.75 -2.11 -20.03
C ILE A 48 -7.76 -1.04 -20.44
N ALA A 49 -7.31 0.20 -20.69
CA ALA A 49 -8.17 1.30 -21.10
C ALA A 49 -8.89 1.02 -22.42
N ASN A 50 -8.19 0.46 -23.41
CA ASN A 50 -8.76 0.10 -24.70
C ASN A 50 -9.86 -0.97 -24.56
N HIS A 51 -9.61 -2.02 -23.76
CA HIS A 51 -10.61 -3.06 -23.51
C HIS A 51 -11.80 -2.54 -22.70
N ALA A 52 -11.57 -1.66 -21.71
CA ALA A 52 -12.63 -1.03 -20.94
C ALA A 52 -13.54 -0.15 -21.83
N ARG A 53 -12.97 0.70 -22.70
CA ARG A 53 -13.73 1.56 -23.63
C ARG A 53 -14.59 0.77 -24.62
N LYS A 54 -14.13 -0.42 -25.02
CA LYS A 54 -14.87 -1.33 -25.91
C LYS A 54 -15.96 -2.14 -25.19
N GLY A 55 -16.06 -2.04 -23.87
CA GLY A 55 -16.98 -2.85 -23.07
C GLY A 55 -16.55 -4.31 -22.91
N ASN A 56 -15.30 -4.64 -23.27
CA ASN A 56 -14.80 -6.01 -23.17
C ASN A 56 -14.47 -6.40 -21.73
N TRP A 57 -13.91 -5.46 -20.95
CA TRP A 57 -13.46 -5.71 -19.57
C TRP A 57 -13.99 -4.64 -18.62
N TYR A 58 -14.24 -5.05 -17.37
CA TYR A 58 -14.51 -4.14 -16.26
C TYR A 58 -13.24 -3.98 -15.41
N PRO A 59 -12.60 -2.79 -15.37
CA PRO A 59 -11.34 -2.60 -14.69
C PRO A 59 -11.51 -2.52 -13.17
N ALA A 60 -10.81 -3.40 -12.43
CA ALA A 60 -10.76 -3.36 -10.96
C ALA A 60 -9.60 -2.50 -10.42
N THR A 61 -8.65 -2.14 -11.26
CA THR A 61 -7.46 -1.33 -10.92
C THR A 61 -7.37 -0.09 -11.82
N ASN A 62 -6.38 0.77 -11.59
CA ASN A 62 -6.13 1.93 -12.45
C ASN A 62 -6.02 1.54 -13.94
N TYR A 63 -6.66 2.34 -14.79
CA TYR A 63 -6.58 2.25 -16.24
C TYR A 63 -6.58 3.62 -16.92
N THR A 64 -6.42 4.71 -16.14
CA THR A 64 -6.35 6.07 -16.67
C THR A 64 -4.92 6.59 -16.61
N ILE A 65 -4.57 7.45 -17.56
CA ILE A 65 -3.30 8.17 -17.63
C ILE A 65 -3.64 9.67 -17.72
N PRO A 66 -3.23 10.50 -16.76
CA PRO A 66 -2.54 10.13 -15.52
C PRO A 66 -3.42 9.27 -14.59
N PRO A 67 -2.81 8.50 -13.66
CA PRO A 67 -3.57 7.69 -12.72
C PRO A 67 -4.36 8.57 -11.75
N VAL A 68 -5.60 8.18 -11.48
CA VAL A 68 -6.48 8.87 -10.52
C VAL A 68 -6.77 8.05 -9.27
N GLY A 69 -6.29 6.80 -9.24
CA GLY A 69 -6.60 5.81 -8.21
C GLY A 69 -7.03 4.49 -8.84
N SER A 70 -7.42 3.53 -8.02
CA SER A 70 -8.05 2.29 -8.50
C SER A 70 -9.56 2.44 -8.70
N ASN A 71 -10.25 1.34 -9.00
CA ASN A 71 -11.71 1.35 -9.14
C ASN A 71 -12.37 1.83 -7.83
N HIS A 72 -13.33 2.75 -7.94
CA HIS A 72 -14.02 3.38 -6.80
C HIS A 72 -14.67 2.39 -5.83
N PHE A 73 -15.24 1.27 -6.30
CA PHE A 73 -15.76 0.24 -5.39
C PHE A 73 -14.65 -0.42 -4.55
N GLY A 74 -13.47 -0.64 -5.16
CA GLY A 74 -12.31 -1.18 -4.47
C GLY A 74 -11.75 -0.20 -3.45
N VAL A 75 -11.68 1.08 -3.82
CA VAL A 75 -11.24 2.16 -2.93
C VAL A 75 -12.20 2.35 -1.75
N ASP A 76 -13.50 2.35 -2.00
CA ASP A 76 -14.53 2.45 -0.96
C ASP A 76 -14.50 1.29 0.03
N GLY A 77 -14.12 0.09 -0.43
CA GLY A 77 -13.93 -1.07 0.43
C GLY A 77 -12.91 -0.83 1.54
N TYR A 78 -11.90 0.03 1.32
CA TYR A 78 -10.90 0.34 2.34
C TYR A 78 -11.43 1.20 3.49
N ARG A 79 -12.63 1.80 3.37
CA ARG A 79 -13.29 2.47 4.50
C ARG A 79 -13.59 1.53 5.65
N ALA A 80 -13.76 0.24 5.36
CA ALA A 80 -13.95 -0.80 6.37
C ALA A 80 -12.84 -0.82 7.43
N VAL A 81 -11.60 -0.48 7.06
CA VAL A 81 -10.48 -0.42 8.02
C VAL A 81 -10.75 0.59 9.14
N ALA A 82 -11.29 1.77 8.82
CA ALA A 82 -11.64 2.77 9.82
C ALA A 82 -12.75 2.27 10.75
N PHE A 83 -13.76 1.59 10.18
CA PHE A 83 -14.87 1.02 10.95
C PHE A 83 -14.41 -0.09 11.88
N GLU A 84 -13.53 -0.98 11.40
CA GLU A 84 -12.93 -2.04 12.20
C GLU A 84 -12.10 -1.46 13.35
N LEU A 85 -11.26 -0.46 13.08
CA LEU A 85 -10.48 0.21 14.12
C LEU A 85 -11.38 0.88 15.16
N HIS A 86 -12.45 1.56 14.75
CA HIS A 86 -13.43 2.15 15.66
C HIS A 86 -14.08 1.09 16.56
N LEU A 87 -14.54 -0.02 15.97
CA LEU A 87 -15.17 -1.12 16.71
C LEU A 87 -14.20 -1.82 17.67
N GLN A 88 -12.94 -2.00 17.27
CA GLN A 88 -11.93 -2.69 18.07
C GLN A 88 -11.44 -1.84 19.25
N PHE A 89 -11.21 -0.54 19.03
CA PHE A 89 -10.56 0.30 20.03
C PHE A 89 -11.55 1.13 20.87
N GLY A 90 -12.77 1.38 20.38
CA GLY A 90 -13.81 2.12 21.11
C GLY A 90 -13.28 3.40 21.76
N GLN A 91 -13.34 3.48 23.09
CA GLN A 91 -12.87 4.65 23.86
C GLN A 91 -11.34 4.86 23.83
N LYS A 92 -10.56 3.86 23.40
CA LYS A 92 -9.10 3.93 23.23
C LYS A 92 -8.71 4.19 21.78
N ALA A 93 -9.52 4.97 21.06
CA ALA A 93 -9.32 5.28 19.65
C ALA A 93 -7.90 5.80 19.36
N PRO A 94 -7.31 5.45 18.21
CA PRO A 94 -6.00 5.97 17.82
C PRO A 94 -6.06 7.49 17.64
N THR A 95 -4.92 8.14 17.87
CA THR A 95 -4.72 9.56 17.53
C THR A 95 -4.10 9.71 16.15
N ASP A 96 -3.34 8.71 15.70
CA ASP A 96 -2.58 8.76 14.46
C ASP A 96 -2.57 7.38 13.79
N ILE A 97 -2.62 7.37 12.46
CA ILE A 97 -2.54 6.17 11.63
C ILE A 97 -1.48 6.40 10.56
N VAL A 98 -0.52 5.49 10.46
CA VAL A 98 0.58 5.58 9.50
C VAL A 98 0.36 4.54 8.40
N VAL A 99 0.25 5.00 7.16
CA VAL A 99 -0.17 4.19 6.00
C VAL A 99 0.91 4.15 4.93
N PRO A 100 1.38 2.96 4.51
CA PRO A 100 2.31 2.88 3.40
C PRO A 100 1.56 3.23 2.11
N THR A 101 2.06 4.20 1.37
CA THR A 101 1.27 4.90 0.36
C THR A 101 1.88 4.78 -1.02
N ALA A 102 1.15 4.08 -1.90
CA ALA A 102 1.32 4.07 -3.34
C ALA A 102 0.55 5.25 -3.99
N ARG A 103 -0.48 4.94 -4.78
CA ARG A 103 -1.43 5.91 -5.38
C ARG A 103 -2.50 6.44 -4.42
N GLY A 104 -2.42 6.14 -3.12
CA GLY A 104 -3.33 6.67 -2.11
C GLY A 104 -4.68 5.97 -1.92
N ASP A 105 -4.94 4.82 -2.56
CA ASP A 105 -6.24 4.13 -2.45
C ASP A 105 -6.60 3.77 -1.00
N LEU A 106 -5.66 3.13 -0.27
CA LEU A 106 -5.87 2.75 1.13
C LEU A 106 -5.89 3.96 2.07
N LEU A 107 -5.00 4.94 1.82
CA LEU A 107 -4.94 6.19 2.57
C LEU A 107 -6.27 6.94 2.50
N TRP A 108 -6.84 7.08 1.30
CA TRP A 108 -8.15 7.65 1.06
C TRP A 108 -9.25 6.88 1.79
N GLY A 109 -9.29 5.55 1.65
CA GLY A 109 -10.30 4.73 2.30
C GLY A 109 -10.31 4.90 3.80
N ILE A 110 -9.15 4.86 4.45
CA ILE A 110 -9.03 5.06 5.90
C ILE A 110 -9.50 6.48 6.28
N ALA A 111 -8.98 7.51 5.61
CA ALA A 111 -9.33 8.89 5.90
C ALA A 111 -10.84 9.15 5.72
N LYS A 112 -11.43 8.67 4.62
CA LYS A 112 -12.87 8.84 4.36
C LYS A 112 -13.73 8.02 5.32
N GLY A 113 -13.29 6.84 5.72
CA GLY A 113 -14.02 6.04 6.71
C GLY A 113 -14.10 6.73 8.08
N PHE A 114 -13.03 7.39 8.53
CA PHE A 114 -13.08 8.22 9.74
C PHE A 114 -13.91 9.50 9.55
N GLU A 115 -13.90 10.10 8.36
CA GLU A 115 -14.84 11.19 8.03
C GLU A 115 -16.30 10.72 8.13
N ASP A 116 -16.64 9.57 7.53
CA ASP A 116 -17.99 8.99 7.57
C ASP A 116 -18.46 8.76 9.02
N LEU A 117 -17.58 8.22 9.88
CA LEU A 117 -17.87 8.02 11.30
C LEU A 117 -18.13 9.35 12.02
N SER A 118 -17.36 10.38 11.69
CA SER A 118 -17.51 11.72 12.27
C SER A 118 -18.81 12.39 11.81
N GLU A 119 -19.10 12.35 10.50
CA GLU A 119 -20.33 12.88 9.90
C GLU A 119 -21.59 12.18 10.45
N ALA A 120 -21.48 10.88 10.75
CA ALA A 120 -22.55 10.09 11.38
C ALA A 120 -22.68 10.34 12.91
N GLY A 121 -21.79 11.13 13.52
CA GLY A 121 -21.80 11.40 14.96
C GLY A 121 -21.37 10.22 15.84
N LEU A 122 -20.68 9.22 15.26
CA LEU A 122 -20.20 8.03 15.98
C LEU A 122 -18.86 8.26 16.69
N ILE A 123 -18.12 9.28 16.27
CA ILE A 123 -16.88 9.74 16.92
C ILE A 123 -16.88 11.26 17.05
N HIS A 124 -16.18 11.77 18.07
CA HIS A 124 -16.01 13.21 18.30
C HIS A 124 -14.65 13.75 17.82
N SER A 125 -13.69 12.85 17.57
CA SER A 125 -12.33 13.17 17.15
C SER A 125 -11.87 12.14 16.14
N LYS A 126 -11.36 12.62 14.99
CA LYS A 126 -10.73 11.78 13.98
C LYS A 126 -9.25 11.58 14.31
N PRO A 127 -8.66 10.41 14.05
CA PRO A 127 -7.22 10.28 14.02
C PRO A 127 -6.63 11.07 12.85
N LYS A 128 -5.39 11.51 12.99
CA LYS A 128 -4.58 11.95 11.87
C LYS A 128 -4.19 10.75 11.01
N VAL A 129 -4.10 10.91 9.70
CA VAL A 129 -3.71 9.82 8.79
C VAL A 129 -2.53 10.24 7.95
N HIS A 130 -1.37 9.62 8.19
CA HIS A 130 -0.09 9.96 7.57
C HIS A 130 0.27 8.99 6.45
N ALA A 131 0.93 9.52 5.42
CA ALA A 131 1.46 8.74 4.31
C ALA A 131 2.95 8.48 4.49
N VAL A 132 3.37 7.24 4.26
CA VAL A 132 4.78 6.87 4.12
C VAL A 132 5.07 6.50 2.68
N GLU A 133 6.17 7.02 2.15
CA GLU A 133 6.61 6.80 0.79
C GLU A 133 8.11 6.49 0.70
N PRO A 134 8.58 5.83 -0.36
CA PRO A 134 10.00 5.45 -0.49
C PRO A 134 10.91 6.62 -0.91
N PHE A 135 10.33 7.66 -1.50
CA PHE A 135 10.99 8.89 -1.93
C PHE A 135 9.94 10.01 -1.94
N PRO A 136 10.34 11.29 -1.82
CA PRO A 136 9.43 12.38 -1.46
C PRO A 136 8.54 12.88 -2.61
N ARG A 137 7.76 11.99 -3.25
CA ARG A 137 6.85 12.34 -4.36
C ARG A 137 5.58 13.03 -3.86
N ILE A 138 4.99 12.57 -2.76
CA ILE A 138 3.80 13.16 -2.15
C ILE A 138 4.19 14.49 -1.49
N GLY A 139 5.33 14.53 -0.79
CA GLY A 139 5.87 15.79 -0.25
C GLY A 139 6.12 16.85 -1.33
N ALA A 140 6.68 16.45 -2.48
CA ALA A 140 6.84 17.32 -3.65
C ALA A 140 5.50 17.84 -4.18
N ALA A 141 4.51 16.96 -4.36
CA ALA A 141 3.17 17.33 -4.82
C ALA A 141 2.45 18.29 -3.85
N LEU A 142 2.57 18.06 -2.53
CA LEU A 142 2.04 18.97 -1.50
C LEU A 142 2.67 20.36 -1.55
N SER A 143 3.93 20.45 -2.02
CA SER A 143 4.66 21.71 -2.18
C SER A 143 4.35 22.42 -3.51
N GLY A 144 3.35 21.96 -4.26
CA GLY A 144 2.91 22.55 -5.52
C GLY A 144 3.65 22.03 -6.76
N GLN A 145 4.48 20.99 -6.63
CA GLN A 145 5.02 20.29 -7.80
C GLN A 145 3.93 19.42 -8.46
N GLY A 146 4.16 19.00 -9.71
CA GLY A 146 3.23 18.15 -10.44
C GLY A 146 2.95 16.81 -9.74
N LEU A 147 1.80 16.20 -10.05
CA LEU A 147 1.43 14.87 -9.54
C LEU A 147 2.24 13.72 -10.16
N VAL A 148 2.92 14.01 -11.26
CA VAL A 148 3.80 13.11 -11.98
C VAL A 148 5.12 13.84 -12.15
N GLY A 149 6.22 13.14 -11.88
CA GLY A 149 7.57 13.68 -12.01
C GLY A 149 8.60 12.56 -12.07
N ASP A 150 9.84 12.95 -12.33
CA ASP A 150 10.98 12.04 -12.34
C ASP A 150 11.49 11.87 -10.90
N PHE A 151 11.22 10.70 -10.33
CA PHE A 151 11.67 10.29 -9.01
C PHE A 151 12.67 9.14 -9.14
N PRO A 152 13.46 8.81 -8.10
CA PRO A 152 14.37 7.68 -8.16
C PRO A 152 13.64 6.41 -8.60
N ASP A 153 14.07 5.81 -9.72
CA ASP A 153 13.39 4.66 -10.31
C ASP A 153 13.54 3.35 -9.51
N ALA A 154 14.32 3.36 -8.42
CA ALA A 154 14.65 2.16 -7.68
C ALA A 154 14.40 2.32 -6.18
N THR A 155 13.55 1.45 -5.66
CA THR A 155 13.39 1.13 -4.24
C THR A 155 13.10 -0.35 -4.10
N THR A 156 13.53 -0.94 -2.99
CA THR A 156 13.18 -2.29 -2.57
C THR A 156 11.74 -2.40 -2.04
N MET A 157 11.08 -1.26 -1.76
CA MET A 157 9.67 -1.18 -1.36
C MET A 157 8.72 -1.22 -2.58
N GLY A 158 8.80 -2.30 -3.37
CA GLY A 158 8.14 -2.39 -4.68
C GLY A 158 6.61 -2.15 -4.68
N SER A 159 5.90 -2.47 -3.59
CA SER A 159 4.45 -2.26 -3.50
C SER A 159 4.04 -0.78 -3.41
N ILE A 160 4.96 0.11 -3.03
CA ILE A 160 4.72 1.57 -2.94
C ILE A 160 5.63 2.41 -3.84
N GLY A 161 6.60 1.80 -4.51
CA GLY A 161 7.65 2.40 -5.34
C GLY A 161 7.27 2.97 -6.71
N GLY A 162 6.00 3.29 -6.97
CA GLY A 162 5.62 3.93 -8.23
C GLY A 162 6.01 5.42 -8.28
N ASN A 163 6.04 6.02 -9.49
CA ASN A 163 6.38 7.44 -9.67
C ASN A 163 5.15 8.38 -9.74
N THR A 164 3.99 7.92 -9.31
CA THR A 164 2.72 8.66 -9.47
C THR A 164 2.02 8.98 -8.16
N VAL A 165 1.65 10.24 -8.01
CA VAL A 165 0.77 10.76 -6.96
C VAL A 165 -0.60 11.04 -7.56
N THR A 166 -1.65 10.92 -6.76
CA THR A 166 -3.03 11.15 -7.21
C THR A 166 -3.65 12.31 -6.43
N GLN A 167 -4.67 12.96 -6.99
CA GLN A 167 -5.44 13.97 -6.28
C GLN A 167 -6.10 13.41 -5.01
N GLN A 168 -6.54 12.15 -5.04
CA GLN A 168 -7.11 11.49 -3.85
C GLN A 168 -6.08 11.38 -2.71
N THR A 169 -4.79 11.18 -2.99
CA THR A 169 -3.74 11.16 -1.95
C THR A 169 -3.67 12.51 -1.23
N LEU A 170 -3.61 13.61 -1.99
CA LEU A 170 -3.51 14.96 -1.42
C LEU A 170 -4.77 15.30 -0.63
N ARG A 171 -5.95 14.97 -1.17
CA ARG A 171 -7.22 15.21 -0.49
C ARG A 171 -7.38 14.38 0.77
N ALA A 172 -6.89 13.14 0.79
CA ALA A 172 -6.90 12.29 1.98
C ALA A 172 -6.06 12.89 3.11
N LEU A 173 -4.85 13.37 2.80
CA LEU A 173 -3.99 14.03 3.78
C LEU A 173 -4.60 15.32 4.31
N GLU A 174 -5.18 16.16 3.44
CA GLU A 174 -5.87 17.38 3.85
C GLU A 174 -7.07 17.06 4.78
N MET A 175 -7.91 16.10 4.40
CA MET A 175 -9.10 15.70 5.16
C MET A 175 -8.78 15.13 6.55
N ALA A 176 -7.63 14.47 6.67
CA ALA A 176 -7.18 13.79 7.88
C ALA A 176 -6.10 14.56 8.65
N ASP A 177 -5.81 15.82 8.33
CA ASP A 177 -4.70 16.58 8.94
C ASP A 177 -3.38 15.79 9.00
N GLY A 178 -3.10 15.09 7.89
CA GLY A 178 -2.02 14.14 7.72
C GLY A 178 -0.72 14.77 7.20
N HIS A 179 0.38 14.04 7.38
CA HIS A 179 1.69 14.38 6.81
C HIS A 179 2.20 13.26 5.92
N ALA A 180 3.01 13.61 4.92
CA ALA A 180 3.77 12.66 4.12
C ALA A 180 5.23 12.63 4.60
N VAL A 181 5.80 11.44 4.71
CA VAL A 181 7.21 11.24 5.09
C VAL A 181 7.87 10.22 4.17
N ALA A 182 9.07 10.56 3.72
CA ALA A 182 9.91 9.64 2.93
C ALA A 182 10.80 8.81 3.86
N VAL A 183 11.04 7.55 3.50
CA VAL A 183 11.90 6.62 4.25
C VAL A 183 12.92 5.96 3.33
N GLN A 184 14.07 5.57 3.87
CA GLN A 184 15.13 4.94 3.08
C GLN A 184 15.11 3.42 3.20
N ASP A 185 15.38 2.72 2.11
CA ASP A 185 15.44 1.26 2.01
C ASP A 185 16.27 0.60 3.13
N ALA A 186 17.45 1.14 3.44
CA ALA A 186 18.35 0.56 4.45
C ALA A 186 17.76 0.63 5.87
N GLU A 187 17.03 1.71 6.19
CA GLU A 187 16.37 1.90 7.49
C GLU A 187 15.18 0.95 7.62
N VAL A 188 14.39 0.83 6.55
CA VAL A 188 13.24 -0.08 6.48
C VAL A 188 13.69 -1.55 6.59
N ALA A 189 14.80 -1.94 5.96
CA ALA A 189 15.36 -3.28 6.08
C ALA A 189 15.82 -3.61 7.51
N ALA A 190 16.41 -2.65 8.22
CA ALA A 190 16.81 -2.82 9.62
C ALA A 190 15.59 -2.96 10.54
N ASP A 191 14.55 -2.16 10.31
CA ASP A 191 13.27 -2.24 11.02
C ASP A 191 12.54 -3.56 10.73
N GLN A 192 12.67 -4.12 9.51
CA GLN A 192 12.09 -5.41 9.15
C GLN A 192 12.73 -6.54 9.97
N ALA A 193 14.05 -6.55 10.06
CA ALA A 193 14.78 -7.52 10.88
C ALA A 193 14.40 -7.40 12.37
N THR A 194 14.11 -6.19 12.83
CA THR A 194 13.65 -5.93 14.21
C THR A 194 12.25 -6.49 14.44
N LEU A 195 11.28 -6.14 13.59
CA LEU A 195 9.91 -6.65 13.69
C LEU A 195 9.84 -8.18 13.53
N ALA A 196 10.66 -8.77 12.66
CA ALA A 196 10.74 -10.21 12.51
C ALA A 196 11.19 -10.92 13.80
N ARG A 197 12.11 -10.32 14.56
CA ARG A 197 12.54 -10.84 15.88
C ARG A 197 11.45 -10.72 16.95
N GLU A 198 10.55 -9.76 16.80
CA GLU A 198 9.34 -9.62 17.62
C GLU A 198 8.18 -10.54 17.14
N GLY A 199 8.42 -11.40 16.14
CA GLY A 199 7.43 -12.34 15.62
C GLY A 199 6.52 -11.77 14.53
N LEU A 200 6.80 -10.58 14.01
CA LEU A 200 6.04 -9.92 12.95
C LEU A 200 6.83 -9.94 11.63
N TYR A 201 6.65 -10.99 10.83
CA TYR A 201 7.33 -11.11 9.53
C TYR A 201 6.55 -10.42 8.40
N LEU A 202 6.86 -9.15 8.16
CA LEU A 202 6.18 -8.28 7.20
C LEU A 202 7.03 -7.97 5.97
N GLU A 203 6.38 -7.63 4.85
CA GLU A 203 7.05 -7.10 3.66
C GLU A 203 7.62 -5.68 3.92
N LEU A 204 8.71 -5.29 3.25
CA LEU A 204 9.37 -3.98 3.39
C LEU A 204 8.38 -2.81 3.27
N SER A 205 7.48 -2.83 2.30
CA SER A 205 6.48 -1.77 2.12
C SER A 205 5.54 -1.63 3.33
N SER A 206 5.27 -2.71 4.07
CA SER A 206 4.49 -2.66 5.32
C SER A 206 5.34 -2.14 6.48
N VAL A 207 6.59 -2.58 6.56
CA VAL A 207 7.55 -2.15 7.58
C VAL A 207 7.87 -0.67 7.49
N ALA A 208 7.79 -0.07 6.29
CA ALA A 208 8.00 1.35 6.07
C ALA A 208 7.21 2.24 7.05
N THR A 209 6.04 1.80 7.51
CA THR A 209 5.24 2.50 8.51
C THR A 209 5.96 2.70 9.85
N LEU A 210 6.78 1.74 10.30
CA LEU A 210 7.56 1.86 11.53
C LEU A 210 8.66 2.91 11.37
N THR A 211 9.40 2.86 10.27
CA THR A 211 10.43 3.87 9.95
C THR A 211 9.79 5.26 9.79
N GLY A 212 8.64 5.34 9.12
CA GLY A 212 7.90 6.58 8.94
C GLY A 212 7.40 7.15 10.27
N LEU A 213 6.90 6.31 11.19
CA LEU A 213 6.54 6.74 12.54
C LEU A 213 7.73 7.37 13.26
N ARG A 214 8.92 6.73 13.22
CA ARG A 214 10.12 7.26 13.87
C ARG A 214 10.48 8.65 13.33
N ASN A 215 10.38 8.85 12.02
CA ASN A 215 10.65 10.13 11.38
C ASN A 215 9.60 11.18 11.76
N LEU A 216 8.31 10.82 11.74
CA LEU A 216 7.21 11.72 12.14
C LEU A 216 7.32 12.17 13.60
N VAL A 217 7.72 11.29 14.51
CA VAL A 217 7.98 11.64 15.92
C VAL A 217 9.20 12.57 16.02
N ALA A 218 10.30 12.26 15.33
CA ALA A 218 11.49 13.09 15.32
C ALA A 218 11.21 14.51 14.77
N GLU A 219 10.32 14.62 13.79
CA GLU A 219 9.85 15.87 13.21
C GLU A 219 8.75 16.58 14.02
N LYS A 220 8.36 16.02 15.18
CA LYS A 220 7.28 16.53 16.05
C LYS A 220 5.93 16.65 15.33
N LYS A 221 5.67 15.74 14.41
CA LYS A 221 4.38 15.59 13.71
C LYS A 221 3.43 14.65 14.43
N ILE A 222 3.99 13.70 15.19
CA ILE A 222 3.27 12.80 16.09
C ILE A 222 3.81 13.03 17.51
N GLU A 223 2.90 13.17 18.47
CA GLU A 223 3.26 13.40 19.87
C GLU A 223 3.85 12.14 20.53
N PRO A 224 4.76 12.26 21.51
CA PRO A 224 5.38 11.10 22.17
C PRO A 224 4.40 10.18 22.91
N ASP A 225 3.23 10.67 23.32
CA ASP A 225 2.17 9.91 24.00
C ASP A 225 1.02 9.50 23.05
N ALA A 226 1.21 9.69 21.74
CA ALA A 226 0.23 9.33 20.72
C ALA A 226 -0.09 7.82 20.72
N ARG A 227 -1.35 7.51 20.41
CA ARG A 227 -1.80 6.14 20.15
C ARG A 227 -1.78 5.89 18.66
N VAL A 228 -0.73 5.24 18.19
CA VAL A 228 -0.47 5.08 16.77
C VAL A 228 -0.86 3.69 16.27
N ILE A 229 -1.54 3.63 15.12
CA ILE A 229 -1.73 2.40 14.34
C ILE A 229 -0.79 2.41 13.14
N LEU A 230 -0.01 1.35 13.00
CA LEU A 230 0.81 1.10 11.81
C LEU A 230 0.08 0.13 10.89
N ILE A 231 -0.19 0.55 9.66
CA ILE A 231 -0.90 -0.31 8.70
C ILE A 231 0.08 -1.24 7.99
N ALA A 232 0.05 -2.52 8.37
CA ALA A 232 0.75 -3.59 7.67
C ALA A 232 -0.13 -4.20 6.58
N THR A 233 0.20 -3.94 5.32
CA THR A 233 -0.62 -4.36 4.16
C THR A 233 -0.29 -5.76 3.66
N SER A 234 0.86 -6.32 4.05
CA SER A 234 1.41 -7.49 3.39
C SER A 234 2.40 -8.28 4.26
N HIS A 235 2.32 -9.61 4.16
CA HIS A 235 3.21 -10.54 4.86
C HIS A 235 4.54 -10.70 4.10
N GLY A 236 5.64 -10.85 4.84
CA GLY A 236 6.99 -11.08 4.29
C GLY A 236 7.11 -12.27 3.30
N TYR A 237 6.23 -13.28 3.33
CA TYR A 237 6.27 -14.39 2.37
C TYR A 237 6.01 -13.98 0.91
N LYS A 238 5.50 -12.78 0.66
CA LYS A 238 5.35 -12.27 -0.71
C LYS A 238 6.67 -11.77 -1.29
N GLU A 239 7.64 -11.44 -0.44
CA GLU A 239 9.00 -11.13 -0.85
C GLU A 239 9.75 -12.43 -1.14
N VAL A 240 10.23 -12.57 -2.38
CA VAL A 240 10.94 -13.77 -2.79
C VAL A 240 12.44 -13.51 -2.64
N ALA A 241 13.03 -14.02 -1.57
CA ALA A 241 14.47 -14.15 -1.49
C ALA A 241 14.94 -15.28 -2.42
N ARG A 242 15.95 -15.01 -3.25
CA ARG A 242 16.61 -16.03 -4.07
C ARG A 242 17.85 -16.50 -3.34
N TYR A 243 17.80 -17.74 -2.86
CA TYR A 243 18.97 -18.44 -2.36
C TYR A 243 19.53 -19.29 -3.50
N HIS A 244 20.81 -19.12 -3.82
CA HIS A 244 21.48 -19.91 -4.87
C HIS A 244 21.98 -21.26 -4.36
N ASP A 245 22.22 -21.35 -3.05
CA ASP A 245 22.72 -22.54 -2.38
C ASP A 245 21.66 -23.14 -1.46
N GLN A 246 21.66 -24.47 -1.37
CA GLN A 246 20.91 -25.17 -0.34
C GLN A 246 21.59 -24.95 1.03
N LEU A 247 20.80 -24.96 2.09
CA LEU A 247 21.35 -25.00 3.44
C LEU A 247 22.24 -26.24 3.59
N SER A 248 23.45 -26.06 4.11
CA SER A 248 24.32 -27.17 4.45
C SER A 248 23.73 -27.93 5.64
N VAL A 249 23.78 -29.26 5.57
CA VAL A 249 23.54 -30.09 6.75
C VAL A 249 24.59 -29.71 7.79
N THR A 250 24.14 -29.12 8.90
CA THR A 250 25.02 -28.73 10.00
C THR A 250 24.90 -29.78 11.09
N ASP A 251 26.01 -30.40 11.46
CA ASP A 251 26.05 -31.30 12.61
C ASP A 251 25.74 -30.50 13.87
N TRP A 252 24.54 -30.72 14.42
CA TRP A 252 24.12 -30.08 15.66
C TRP A 252 24.74 -30.85 16.83
N PRO A 253 25.53 -30.22 17.72
CA PRO A 253 26.06 -30.92 18.87
C PRO A 253 24.90 -31.40 19.74
N THR A 254 24.76 -32.71 19.87
CA THR A 254 23.88 -33.33 20.85
C THR A 254 24.38 -32.92 22.23
N ARG A 255 23.56 -32.15 22.96
CA ARG A 255 23.79 -31.84 24.38
C ARG A 255 23.75 -33.10 25.23
#